data_AF-A0A6H1TZI7-F1
#
_entry.id   AF-A0A6H1TZI7-F1
#
_cell.length_a   1.000
_cell.length_b   1.000
_cell.length_c   1.000
_cell.angle_alpha   90.00
_cell.angle_beta   90.00
_cell.angle_gamma   90.00
#
_symmetry.space_group_name_H-M   'P 1'
#
loop_
_entity.id
_entity.type
_entity.pdbx_description
1 polymer ?
#
loop_
_entity_poly.entity_id
_entity_poly.type
_entity_poly.pdbx_seq_one_letter_code
_entity_poly.pdbx_strand_id
1 'polypeptide(L)' 'MKIENRQVEFKRVRDRLDRDRFHTNTWVLLLQRPSPFCYDEALLLCRYSETEWLTWIPEYGEAILPERQLSQSYE' A
#
# COMPACT_ATOMS: atom_id res chain seq x y z
N MET A 1 14.75 -18.73 -29.04
CA MET A 1 14.81 -17.86 -27.85
C MET A 1 13.42 -17.73 -27.24
N LYS A 2 13.11 -18.45 -26.15
CA LYS A 2 11.78 -18.37 -25.46
C LYS A 2 11.86 -18.53 -23.93
N ILE A 3 13.04 -18.35 -23.32
CA ILE A 3 13.25 -18.64 -21.89
C ILE A 3 13.59 -17.38 -21.07
N GLU A 4 14.09 -16.31 -21.70
CA GLU A 4 14.51 -15.09 -20.99
C GLU A 4 13.35 -14.20 -20.50
N ASN A 5 12.21 -14.15 -21.20
CA ASN A 5 11.10 -13.27 -20.81
C ASN A 5 10.52 -13.63 -19.43
N ARG A 6 10.48 -14.92 -19.08
CA ARG A 6 9.90 -15.38 -17.81
C ARG A 6 10.75 -14.94 -16.61
N GLN A 7 12.08 -15.00 -16.75
CA GLN A 7 13.03 -14.57 -15.72
C GLN A 7 12.96 -13.05 -15.48
N VAL A 8 12.79 -12.26 -16.54
CA VAL A 8 12.61 -10.79 -16.46
C VAL A 8 11.31 -10.42 -15.73
N GLU A 9 10.23 -11.17 -15.97
CA GLU A 9 8.94 -10.96 -15.31
C GLU A 9 9.01 -11.32 -13.82
N PHE A 10 9.62 -12.46 -13.47
CA PHE A 10 9.83 -12.85 -12.07
C PHE A 10 10.73 -11.87 -11.31
N LYS A 11 11.78 -11.34 -11.95
CA LYS A 11 12.62 -10.29 -11.35
C LYS A 11 11.84 -9.01 -11.15
N ARG A 12 11.03 -8.56 -12.12
CA ARG A 12 10.15 -7.39 -11.98
C ARG A 12 9.11 -7.55 -10.87
N VAL A 13 8.54 -8.75 -10.72
CA VAL A 13 7.61 -9.06 -9.62
C VAL A 13 8.33 -8.96 -8.27
N ARG A 14 9.56 -9.47 -8.18
CA ARG A 14 10.37 -9.43 -6.95
C ARG A 14 10.91 -8.04 -6.63
N ASP A 15 11.35 -7.29 -7.63
CA ASP A 15 11.79 -5.89 -7.49
C ASP A 15 10.64 -4.94 -7.10
N ARG A 16 9.38 -5.31 -7.39
CA ARG A 16 8.20 -4.63 -6.83
C ARG A 16 7.98 -4.98 -5.36
N LEU A 17 8.18 -6.23 -4.96
CA LEU A 17 8.02 -6.69 -3.58
C LEU A 17 9.10 -6.13 -2.63
N ASP A 18 10.32 -5.87 -3.12
CA ASP A 18 11.45 -5.38 -2.31
C ASP A 18 11.55 -3.85 -2.18
N ARG A 19 10.81 -3.08 -3.00
CA ARG A 19 10.85 -1.61 -2.98
C ARG A 19 9.74 -0.97 -2.17
N ASP A 20 8.87 -1.79 -1.60
CA ASP A 20 7.67 -1.32 -0.96
C ASP A 20 7.96 -1.00 0.51
N ARG A 21 7.99 0.29 0.85
CA ARG A 21 8.06 0.82 2.22
C ARG A 21 6.91 0.34 3.12
N PHE A 22 5.94 -0.33 2.51
CA PHE A 22 4.66 -0.71 3.06
C PHE A 22 4.30 -2.11 2.60
N HIS A 23 3.82 -2.95 3.51
CA HIS A 23 3.37 -4.30 3.18
C HIS A 23 1.84 -4.39 3.26
N THR A 24 1.25 -5.27 2.47
CA THR A 24 -0.16 -5.61 2.60
C THR A 24 -0.44 -6.19 3.99
N ASN A 25 -1.67 -6.04 4.47
CA ASN A 25 -2.12 -6.46 5.79
C ASN A 25 -1.32 -5.81 6.94
N THR A 26 -0.88 -4.57 6.73
CA THR A 26 -0.18 -3.77 7.75
C THR A 26 -1.01 -2.54 8.08
N TRP A 27 -1.14 -2.22 9.36
CA TRP A 27 -1.75 -0.99 9.84
C TRP A 27 -0.79 0.17 9.67
N VAL A 28 -1.31 1.31 9.22
CA VAL A 28 -0.54 2.54 9.01
C VAL A 28 -1.32 3.73 9.52
N LEU A 29 -0.60 4.77 9.93
CA LEU A 29 -1.17 6.05 10.30
C LEU A 29 -1.41 6.91 9.05
N LEU A 30 -2.52 7.64 9.04
CA LEU A 30 -2.92 8.60 8.03
C LEU A 30 -2.47 9.99 8.45
N LEU A 31 -1.64 10.64 7.62
CA LEU A 31 -1.18 12.01 7.90
C LEU A 31 -2.32 13.04 7.94
N GLN A 32 -3.39 12.79 7.19
CA GLN A 32 -4.63 13.56 7.24
C GLN A 32 -5.81 12.61 7.08
N ARG A 33 -6.87 12.88 7.83
CA ARG A 33 -8.10 12.09 7.81
C ARG A 33 -9.00 12.52 6.67
N PRO A 34 -9.60 11.58 5.91
CA PRO A 34 -10.61 11.89 4.91
C PRO A 34 -11.87 12.56 5.50
N SER A 35 -12.18 12.27 6.76
CA SER A 35 -13.35 12.76 7.49
C SER A 35 -13.01 12.96 8.97
N PRO A 36 -13.62 13.94 9.66
CA PRO A 36 -13.44 14.10 11.10
C PRO A 36 -13.96 12.93 11.94
N PHE A 37 -14.79 12.06 11.37
CA PHE A 37 -15.43 10.93 12.06
C PHE A 37 -14.75 9.58 11.84
N CYS A 38 -13.69 9.53 11.02
CA CYS A 38 -12.93 8.30 10.80
C CYS A 38 -11.67 8.27 11.68
N TYR A 39 -11.12 7.07 11.83
CA TYR A 39 -9.84 6.86 12.49
C TYR A 39 -8.69 7.45 11.66
N ASP A 40 -7.59 7.71 12.34
CA ASP A 40 -6.30 8.10 11.76
C ASP A 40 -5.43 6.88 11.40
N GLU A 41 -5.97 5.67 11.50
CA GLU A 41 -5.31 4.45 11.08
C GLU A 41 -6.05 3.80 9.92
N ALA A 42 -5.29 3.12 9.06
CA ALA A 42 -5.82 2.35 7.94
C ALA A 42 -5.06 1.04 7.76
N LEU A 43 -5.79 -0.01 7.37
CA LEU A 43 -5.20 -1.28 6.97
C LEU A 43 -4.85 -1.23 5.48
N LEU A 44 -3.59 -1.52 5.13
CA LEU A 44 -3.18 -1.63 3.74
C LEU A 44 -3.68 -2.95 3.14
N LEU A 45 -4.53 -2.89 2.12
CA LEU A 45 -5.07 -4.09 1.49
C LEU A 45 -4.15 -4.55 0.36
N CYS A 46 -3.87 -3.66 -0.60
CA CYS A 46 -2.99 -3.93 -1.74
C CYS A 46 -2.44 -2.65 -2.37
N ARG A 47 -1.34 -2.81 -3.12
CA ARG A 47 -0.79 -1.75 -3.97
C ARG A 47 -1.78 -1.50 -5.12
N TYR A 48 -2.31 -0.28 -5.21
CA TYR A 48 -3.23 0.10 -6.29
C TYR A 48 -2.47 0.60 -7.52
N SER A 49 -1.41 1.41 -7.30
CA SER A 49 -0.54 1.94 -8.35
C SER A 49 0.91 2.09 -7.86
N GLU A 50 1.81 2.62 -8.70
CA GLU A 50 3.20 2.87 -8.30
C GLU A 50 3.35 3.87 -7.15
N THR A 51 2.31 4.63 -6.78
CA THR A 51 2.37 5.58 -5.66
C THR A 51 1.12 5.59 -4.78
N GLU A 52 0.20 4.65 -4.99
CA GLU A 52 -1.09 4.60 -4.28
C GLU A 52 -1.40 3.21 -3.76
N TRP A 53 -2.12 3.20 -2.64
CA TRP A 53 -2.55 2.00 -1.94
C TRP A 53 -4.05 1.98 -1.80
N LEU A 54 -4.63 0.80 -2.00
CA LEU A 54 -5.97 0.52 -1.53
C LEU A 54 -5.89 0.22 -0.03
N THR A 55 -6.67 0.96 0.75
CA THR A 55 -6.67 0.93 2.21
C THR A 55 -8.07 0.76 2.75
N TRP A 56 -8.20 0.19 3.93
CA TRP A 56 -9.45 0.15 4.69
C TRP A 56 -9.31 0.99 5.96
N ILE A 57 -10.19 1.98 6.11
CA ILE A 57 -10.19 2.90 7.24
C ILE A 57 -11.42 2.57 8.09
N PRO A 58 -11.26 2.29 9.40
CA PRO A 58 -12.40 2.09 10.28
C PRO A 58 -13.36 3.29 10.25
N GLU A 59 -14.67 3.02 10.21
CA GLU A 59 -15.76 4.02 10.12
C GLU A 59 -15.77 4.87 8.82
N TYR A 60 -14.97 4.53 7.82
CA TYR A 60 -15.00 5.16 6.48
C TYR A 60 -15.10 4.14 5.34
N GLY A 61 -14.48 2.96 5.50
CA GLY A 61 -14.46 1.90 4.49
C GLY A 61 -13.22 1.96 3.61
N GLU A 62 -13.35 1.50 2.36
CA GLU A 62 -12.23 1.43 1.42
C GLU A 62 -11.88 2.81 0.84
N ALA A 63 -10.58 3.11 0.78
CA ALA A 63 -10.06 4.36 0.23
C ALA A 63 -8.76 4.12 -0.53
N ILE A 64 -8.61 4.77 -1.68
CA ILE A 64 -7.33 4.84 -2.40
C ILE A 64 -6.57 6.06 -1.88
N LEU A 65 -5.40 5.82 -1.31
CA LEU A 65 -4.56 6.86 -0.72
C LEU A 65 -3.16 6.84 -1.32
N PRO A 66 -2.56 8.01 -1.59
CA PRO A 66 -1.18 8.08 -2.05
C PRO A 66 -0.22 7.73 -0.91
N GLU A 67 0.90 7.09 -1.22
CA GLU A 67 1.90 6.62 -0.26
C GLU A 67 2.43 7.75 0.65
N ARG A 68 2.50 8.98 0.12
CA ARG A 68 2.88 10.17 0.89
C ARG A 68 1.95 10.50 2.06
N GLN A 69 0.73 9.96 2.05
CA GLN A 69 -0.29 10.15 3.08
C GLN A 69 -0.17 9.12 4.22
N LEU A 70 0.68 8.11 4.04
CA LEU A 70 0.80 6.97 4.93
C LEU A 70 2.10 7.09 5.73
N SER A 71 2.01 6.79 7.02
CA SER A 71 3.16 6.63 7.92
C SER A 71 3.11 5.25 8.55
N GLN A 72 4.28 4.62 8.73
CA GLN A 72 4.35 3.37 9.50
C GLN A 72 3.89 3.65 10.94
N SER A 73 2.98 2.85 11.47
CA SER A 73 2.71 2.83 12.90
C SER A 73 3.90 2.15 13.57
N TYR A 74 4.58 2.85 14.48
CA TYR A 74 5.55 2.20 15.36
C TYR A 74 4.75 1.41 16.41
N GLU A 75 4.85 0.08 16.41
CA GLU A 75 4.46 -0.73 17.57
C GLU A 75 5.33 -0.40 18.80
#